data_AF-A0A4U9F4F2-F1
#
_entry.id   AF-A0A4U9F4F2-F1
#
_cell.length_a   1.000
_cell.length_b   1.000
_cell.length_c   1.000
_cell.angle_alpha   90.00
_cell.angle_beta   90.00
_cell.angle_gamma   90.00
#
_symmetry.space_group_name_H-M   'P 1'
#
loop_
_entity.id
_entity.type
_entity.pdbx_description
1 polymer ?
#
loop_
_entity_poly.entity_id
_entity_poly.type
_entity_poly.pdbx_seq_one_letter_code
_entity_poly.pdbx_strand_id
1 'polypeptide(L)'
;MYDILDSETLSKVCHERYYTSLKEFRAKVVSACNTEMDAVAFKRKNTIFPPTYMVDLLLLSYEVYCYQDLDTGKFCDLQLAEWRNHRESDKPLRCEDCLLGPQRVQLQAPIGYDQDDADKFHDLTSSCSATGYEYATPTQYATGSTDCSGPGDHDDYVVVPRLHLPLE
;
A
#
# COMPACT_ATOMS: atom_id res chain seq x y z
N MET A 1 9.83 10.14 -5.76
CA MET A 1 9.57 11.17 -4.74
C MET A 1 8.08 11.20 -4.57
N TYR A 2 7.58 10.81 -3.40
CA TYR A 2 6.14 10.92 -3.08
C TYR A 2 5.79 12.41 -3.02
N ASP A 3 4.65 12.79 -3.59
CA ASP A 3 4.13 14.15 -3.44
C ASP A 3 3.72 14.34 -1.98
N ILE A 4 4.23 15.39 -1.36
CA ILE A 4 3.84 15.78 0.00
C ILE A 4 2.44 16.36 -0.05
N LEU A 5 1.50 15.78 0.69
CA LEU A 5 0.16 16.32 0.86
C LEU A 5 0.18 17.51 1.82
N ASP A 6 -0.56 18.56 1.45
CA ASP A 6 -0.73 19.73 2.32
C ASP A 6 -1.72 19.47 3.46
N SER A 7 -1.76 20.39 4.42
CA SER A 7 -2.60 20.27 5.62
C SER A 7 -4.09 20.22 5.28
N GLU A 8 -4.53 20.96 4.25
CA GLU A 8 -5.92 20.94 3.83
C GLU A 8 -6.32 19.56 3.31
N THR A 9 -5.48 18.96 2.46
CA THR A 9 -5.68 17.64 1.88
C THR A 9 -5.66 16.56 2.95
N LEU A 10 -4.64 16.56 3.82
CA LEU A 10 -4.53 15.61 4.93
C LEU A 10 -5.74 15.70 5.88
N SER A 11 -6.19 16.90 6.22
CA SER A 11 -7.37 17.08 7.08
C SER A 11 -8.65 16.51 6.47
N LYS A 12 -8.75 16.50 5.13
CA LYS A 12 -9.88 15.93 4.40
C LYS A 12 -9.79 14.42 4.30
N VAL A 13 -8.63 13.85 3.98
CA VAL A 13 -8.50 12.42 3.69
C VAL A 13 -8.26 11.59 4.95
N CYS A 14 -7.52 12.10 5.94
CA CYS A 14 -7.10 11.39 7.15
C CYS A 14 -8.13 11.42 8.27
N HIS A 15 -9.41 11.41 7.91
CA HIS A 15 -10.48 11.29 8.88
C HIS A 15 -10.89 9.81 9.01
N GLU A 16 -10.95 9.32 10.25
CA GLU A 16 -11.26 7.92 10.59
C GLU A 16 -12.53 7.37 9.91
N ARG A 17 -13.52 8.23 9.63
CA ARG A 17 -14.74 7.86 8.91
C ARG A 17 -14.47 7.27 7.53
N TYR A 18 -13.45 7.75 6.82
CA TYR A 18 -13.10 7.27 5.48
C TYR A 18 -12.43 5.90 5.57
N TYR A 19 -11.52 5.71 6.51
CA TYR A 19 -10.93 4.39 6.79
C TYR A 19 -12.00 3.36 7.19
N THR A 20 -12.94 3.76 8.04
CA THR A 20 -14.07 2.90 8.44
C THR A 20 -14.95 2.55 7.24
N SER A 21 -15.32 3.55 6.43
CA SER A 21 -16.12 3.34 5.22
C SER A 21 -15.42 2.42 4.21
N LEU A 22 -14.09 2.53 4.06
CA LEU A 22 -13.31 1.65 3.18
C LEU A 22 -13.29 0.21 3.70
N LYS A 23 -13.12 0.00 5.01
CA LYS A 23 -13.20 -1.34 5.63
C LYS A 23 -14.58 -1.99 5.46
N GLU A 24 -15.65 -1.21 5.65
CA GLU A 24 -17.02 -1.68 5.41
C GLU A 24 -17.26 -2.02 3.94
N PHE A 25 -16.77 -1.18 3.02
CA PHE A 25 -16.87 -1.44 1.59
C PHE A 25 -16.09 -2.72 1.21
N ARG A 26 -14.88 -2.90 1.74
CA ARG A 26 -14.10 -4.12 1.55
C ARG A 26 -14.86 -5.37 1.99
N ALA A 27 -15.49 -5.34 3.16
CA ALA A 27 -16.29 -6.46 3.65
C ALA A 27 -17.47 -6.79 2.71
N LYS A 28 -18.12 -5.77 2.15
CA LYS A 28 -19.19 -5.95 1.14
C LYS A 28 -18.65 -6.58 -0.14
N VAL A 29 -17.47 -6.17 -0.61
CA VAL A 29 -16.82 -6.79 -1.80
C VAL A 29 -16.53 -8.27 -1.54
N VAL A 30 -15.94 -8.60 -0.39
CA VAL A 30 -15.68 -10.00 0.01
C VAL A 30 -16.96 -10.83 0.07
N SER A 31 -18.06 -10.25 0.56
CA SER A 31 -19.35 -10.93 0.63
C SER A 31 -20.06 -11.11 -0.72
N ALA A 32 -19.79 -10.22 -1.69
CA ALA A 32 -20.49 -10.20 -2.97
C ALA A 32 -19.74 -10.98 -4.05
N CYS A 33 -18.41 -10.98 -4.00
CA CYS A 33 -17.56 -11.64 -4.99
C CYS A 33 -17.20 -13.06 -4.55
N ASN A 34 -17.20 -14.00 -5.48
CA ASN A 34 -16.60 -15.31 -5.28
C ASN A 34 -15.09 -15.14 -5.43
N THR A 35 -14.30 -15.09 -4.36
CA THR A 35 -12.86 -14.82 -4.45
C THR A 35 -12.03 -15.87 -5.21
N GLU A 36 -12.60 -17.04 -5.51
CA GLU A 36 -11.96 -18.06 -6.37
C GLU A 36 -12.24 -17.80 -7.86
N MET A 37 -13.39 -17.19 -8.16
CA MET A 37 -13.90 -16.98 -9.50
C MET A 37 -13.86 -15.52 -9.94
N ASP A 38 -13.92 -14.55 -9.06
CA ASP A 38 -13.86 -13.14 -9.42
C ASP A 38 -12.45 -12.65 -9.13
N ALA A 39 -11.80 -12.08 -10.13
CA ALA A 39 -10.47 -11.53 -9.99
C ALA A 39 -10.34 -10.21 -10.76
N VAL A 40 -9.43 -9.37 -10.30
CA VAL A 40 -8.98 -8.20 -11.05
C VAL A 40 -7.75 -8.61 -11.84
N ALA A 41 -7.83 -8.49 -13.17
CA ALA A 41 -6.70 -8.71 -14.06
C ALA A 41 -6.39 -7.43 -14.84
N PHE A 42 -5.12 -7.28 -15.21
CA PHE A 42 -4.68 -6.23 -16.10
C PHE A 42 -4.30 -6.87 -17.43
N LYS A 43 -4.80 -6.35 -18.54
CA LYS A 43 -4.65 -6.93 -19.89
C LYS A 43 -3.20 -7.22 -20.33
N ARG A 44 -2.19 -6.62 -19.70
CA ARG A 44 -0.76 -6.81 -20.04
C ARG A 44 0.07 -7.35 -18.87
N LYS A 45 -0.56 -7.78 -17.78
CA LYS A 45 0.13 -8.45 -16.68
C LYS A 45 -0.37 -9.88 -16.54
N ASN A 46 0.58 -10.81 -16.48
CA ASN A 46 0.34 -12.21 -16.15
C ASN A 46 0.11 -12.38 -14.64
N THR A 47 -0.76 -11.55 -14.08
CA THR A 47 -1.00 -11.43 -12.65
C THR A 47 -2.47 -11.14 -12.41
N ILE A 48 -3.09 -11.97 -11.57
CA ILE A 48 -4.46 -11.79 -11.08
C ILE A 48 -4.42 -11.35 -9.62
N PHE A 49 -5.31 -10.42 -9.30
CA PHE A 49 -5.46 -9.82 -7.98
C PHE A 49 -6.84 -10.14 -7.39
N PRO A 50 -6.99 -10.12 -6.06
CA PRO A 50 -8.29 -10.29 -5.42
C PRO A 50 -9.29 -9.22 -5.89
N PRO A 51 -10.61 -9.49 -5.83
CA PRO A 51 -11.65 -8.49 -6.06
C PRO A 51 -11.50 -7.24 -5.20
N THR A 52 -10.83 -7.36 -4.05
CA THR A 52 -10.55 -6.27 -3.12
C THR A 52 -9.39 -5.37 -3.55
N TYR A 53 -8.72 -5.62 -4.69
CA TYR A 53 -7.55 -4.86 -5.17
C TYR A 53 -7.66 -3.34 -4.98
N MET A 54 -8.74 -2.75 -5.50
CA MET A 54 -8.91 -1.30 -5.45
C MET A 54 -9.11 -0.77 -4.03
N VAL A 55 -9.87 -1.48 -3.19
CA VAL A 55 -10.12 -1.03 -1.81
C VAL A 55 -8.91 -1.28 -0.91
N ASP A 56 -8.16 -2.36 -1.14
CA ASP A 56 -6.91 -2.65 -0.43
C ASP A 56 -5.85 -1.60 -0.74
N LEU A 57 -5.76 -1.14 -2.00
CA LEU A 57 -4.85 -0.07 -2.39
C LEU A 57 -5.20 1.26 -1.69
N LEU A 58 -6.49 1.58 -1.59
CA LEU A 58 -6.96 2.80 -0.90
C LEU A 58 -6.74 2.71 0.62
N LEU A 59 -6.94 1.54 1.22
CA LEU A 59 -6.65 1.30 2.64
C LEU A 59 -5.16 1.46 2.92
N LEU A 60 -4.28 0.85 2.12
CA LEU A 60 -2.83 1.02 2.26
C LEU A 60 -2.44 2.49 2.07
N SER A 61 -2.99 3.17 1.05
CA SER A 61 -2.71 4.58 0.82
C SER A 61 -3.11 5.43 2.03
N TYR A 62 -4.27 5.17 2.63
CA TYR A 62 -4.69 5.84 3.87
C TYR A 62 -3.66 5.61 4.98
N GLU A 63 -3.26 4.37 5.24
CA GLU A 63 -2.33 4.04 6.33
C GLU A 63 -0.94 4.67 6.15
N VAL A 64 -0.48 4.84 4.90
CA VAL A 64 0.80 5.47 4.56
C VAL A 64 0.71 7.00 4.64
N TYR A 65 -0.24 7.65 3.96
CA TYR A 65 -0.33 9.12 3.91
C TYR A 65 -0.81 9.73 5.23
N CYS A 66 -1.64 9.00 5.97
CA CYS A 66 -2.14 9.45 7.27
C CYS A 66 -1.27 9.00 8.43
N TYR A 67 -0.09 8.44 8.15
CA TYR A 67 0.88 8.08 9.17
C TYR A 67 1.31 9.34 9.93
N GLN A 68 1.33 9.23 11.25
CA GLN A 68 1.75 10.28 12.16
C GLN A 68 3.05 9.86 12.81
N ASP A 69 3.98 10.81 12.84
CA ASP A 69 5.27 10.68 13.53
C ASP A 69 5.04 10.28 14.99
N LEU A 70 5.69 9.22 15.44
CA LEU A 70 5.48 8.65 16.77
C LEU A 70 5.88 9.61 17.91
N ASP A 71 6.86 10.49 17.67
CA ASP A 71 7.37 11.41 18.68
C ASP A 71 6.52 12.68 18.79
N THR A 72 6.08 13.23 17.65
CA THR A 72 5.39 14.53 17.59
C THR A 72 3.88 14.42 17.37
N GLY A 73 3.38 13.28 16.90
CA GLY A 73 1.98 13.09 16.50
C GLY A 73 1.57 13.88 15.24
N LYS A 74 2.51 14.54 14.56
CA LYS A 74 2.24 15.27 13.33
C LYS A 74 2.15 14.31 12.14
N PHE A 75 1.30 14.62 11.16
CA PHE A 75 1.33 13.91 9.88
C PHE A 75 2.70 14.01 9.25
N CYS A 76 3.20 12.89 8.76
CA CYS A 76 4.57 12.83 8.27
C CYS A 76 4.83 13.68 7.04
N ASP A 77 3.84 13.86 6.17
CA ASP A 77 3.93 14.80 5.06
C ASP A 77 4.13 16.25 5.52
N LEU A 78 3.44 16.68 6.59
CA LEU A 78 3.63 18.01 7.17
C LEU A 78 5.00 18.13 7.85
N GLN A 79 5.40 17.10 8.59
CA GLN A 79 6.69 17.07 9.27
C GLN A 79 7.85 17.12 8.26
N LEU A 80 7.77 16.36 7.17
CA LEU A 80 8.74 16.36 6.09
C LEU A 80 8.77 17.72 5.35
N ALA A 81 7.62 18.38 5.19
CA ALA A 81 7.56 19.73 4.63
C ALA A 81 8.26 20.76 5.53
N GLU A 82 8.06 20.67 6.85
CA GLU A 82 8.74 21.52 7.84
C GLU A 82 10.26 21.29 7.78
N TRP A 83 10.70 20.03 7.79
CA TRP A 83 12.12 19.65 7.80
C TRP A 83 12.89 20.06 6.55
N ARG A 84 12.22 20.26 5.41
CA ARG A 84 12.84 20.86 4.22
C ARG A 84 13.31 22.29 4.45
N ASN A 85 12.67 23.00 5.37
CA ASN A 85 13.02 24.38 5.71
C ASN A 85 13.93 24.45 6.92
N HIS A 86 13.55 23.75 8.00
CA HIS A 86 14.31 23.73 9.24
C HIS A 86 14.05 22.44 10.02
N ARG A 87 15.13 21.84 10.53
CA ARG A 87 15.09 20.65 11.37
C ARG A 87 16.17 20.74 12.42
N GLU A 88 15.78 20.56 13.68
CA GLU A 88 16.70 20.62 14.84
C GLU A 88 17.43 19.30 15.10
N SER A 89 16.81 18.17 14.71
CA SER A 89 17.38 16.83 14.89
C SER A 89 18.63 16.63 14.02
N ASP A 90 19.67 16.03 14.60
CA ASP A 90 20.93 15.66 13.95
C ASP A 90 20.88 14.26 13.31
N LYS A 91 19.85 13.47 13.64
CA LYS A 91 19.60 12.15 13.09
C LYS A 91 19.55 12.23 11.55
N PRO A 92 20.01 11.22 10.79
CA PRO A 92 19.81 11.23 9.35
C PRO A 92 18.32 11.20 9.00
N LEU A 93 17.87 12.01 8.03
CA LEU A 93 16.46 12.08 7.62
C LEU A 93 15.87 10.70 7.28
N ARG A 94 16.66 9.84 6.64
CA ARG A 94 16.28 8.45 6.29
C ARG A 94 16.02 7.55 7.49
N CYS A 95 16.50 7.94 8.67
CA CYS A 95 16.28 7.22 9.91
C CYS A 95 15.10 7.76 10.69
N GLU A 96 14.48 8.85 10.25
CA GLU A 96 13.30 9.41 10.91
C GLU A 96 12.09 8.50 10.76
N ASP A 97 11.25 8.50 11.79
CA ASP A 97 10.05 7.68 11.83
C ASP A 97 9.13 7.99 10.64
N CYS A 98 9.03 9.26 10.26
CA CYS A 98 8.31 9.63 9.05
C CYS A 98 8.81 9.05 7.73
N LEU A 99 10.01 8.46 7.69
CA LEU A 99 10.44 7.65 6.54
C LEU A 99 10.39 6.16 6.84
N LEU A 100 10.68 5.72 8.06
CA LEU A 100 10.72 4.30 8.41
C LEU A 100 9.32 3.70 8.64
N GLY A 101 8.45 4.41 9.34
CA GLY A 101 7.10 3.99 9.70
C GLY A 101 6.21 3.70 8.49
N PRO A 102 6.09 4.61 7.51
CA PRO A 102 5.31 4.36 6.30
C PRO A 102 5.84 3.19 5.46
N GLN A 103 7.16 3.01 5.37
CA GLN A 103 7.76 1.85 4.70
C GLN A 103 7.40 0.53 5.41
N ARG A 104 7.46 0.51 6.75
CA ARG A 104 7.01 -0.64 7.55
C ARG A 104 5.54 -0.97 7.29
N VAL A 105 4.66 0.05 7.26
CA VAL A 105 3.24 -0.11 6.95
C VAL A 105 3.04 -0.72 5.56
N GLN A 106 3.78 -0.22 4.56
CA GLN A 106 3.73 -0.74 3.20
C GLN A 106 4.16 -2.21 3.12
N LEU A 107 5.26 -2.58 3.78
CA LEU A 107 5.77 -3.95 3.80
C LEU A 107 4.90 -4.90 4.63
N GLN A 108 4.19 -4.40 5.63
CA GLN A 108 3.24 -5.20 6.40
C GLN A 108 1.98 -5.55 5.58
N ALA A 109 1.62 -4.72 4.59
CA ALA A 109 0.43 -4.92 3.78
C ALA A 109 0.70 -5.92 2.63
N PRO A 110 -0.12 -6.98 2.45
CA PRO A 110 0.06 -7.93 1.35
C PRO A 110 0.17 -7.30 -0.03
N ILE A 111 -0.64 -6.27 -0.31
CA ILE A 111 -0.63 -5.54 -1.60
C ILE A 111 0.61 -4.65 -1.79
N GLY A 112 1.24 -4.22 -0.69
CA GLY A 112 2.38 -3.32 -0.68
C GLY A 112 3.74 -4.02 -0.55
N TYR A 113 3.75 -5.31 -0.20
CA TYR A 113 4.98 -6.07 0.01
C TYR A 113 5.71 -6.35 -1.30
N ASP A 114 6.99 -6.03 -1.30
CA ASP A 114 7.97 -6.38 -2.33
C ASP A 114 9.25 -6.84 -1.63
N GLN A 115 9.86 -7.92 -2.13
CA GLN A 115 11.02 -8.52 -1.47
C GLN A 115 12.26 -7.62 -1.55
N ASP A 116 12.48 -6.93 -2.68
CA ASP A 116 13.63 -6.06 -2.83
C ASP A 116 13.50 -4.83 -1.91
N ASP A 117 12.29 -4.32 -1.72
CA ASP A 117 12.02 -3.24 -0.76
C ASP A 117 12.13 -3.72 0.69
N ALA A 118 11.74 -4.96 1.00
CA ALA A 118 11.96 -5.57 2.32
C ALA A 118 13.45 -5.66 2.68
N ASP A 119 14.29 -6.09 1.73
CA ASP A 119 15.73 -6.21 1.91
C ASP A 119 16.39 -4.83 2.11
N LYS A 120 16.00 -3.83 1.29
CA LYS A 120 16.46 -2.43 1.47
C LYS A 120 16.03 -1.85 2.81
N PHE A 121 14.82 -2.16 3.26
CA PHE A 121 14.31 -1.68 4.53
C PHE A 121 15.04 -2.31 5.72
N HIS A 122 15.40 -3.59 5.62
CA HIS A 122 16.26 -4.27 6.59
C HIS A 122 17.63 -3.58 6.71
N ASP A 123 18.30 -3.34 5.58
CA ASP A 123 19.59 -2.65 5.56
C ASP A 123 19.48 -1.22 6.13
N LEU A 124 18.41 -0.50 5.79
CA LEU A 124 18.17 0.84 6.27
C LEU A 124 17.98 0.88 7.79
N THR A 125 17.05 0.07 8.32
CA THR A 125 16.76 0.01 9.76
C THR A 125 17.98 -0.42 10.57
N SER A 126 18.76 -1.39 10.07
CA SER A 126 20.05 -1.79 10.62
C SER A 126 21.05 -0.63 10.64
N SER A 127 21.24 0.07 9.52
CA SER A 127 22.15 1.23 9.44
C SER A 127 21.75 2.40 10.35
N CYS A 128 20.47 2.50 10.69
CA CYS A 128 19.91 3.49 11.59
C CYS A 128 19.92 3.04 13.06
N SER A 129 20.30 1.79 13.35
CA SER A 129 20.12 1.16 14.68
C SER A 129 18.68 1.31 15.21
N ALA A 130 17.71 1.28 14.29
CA ALA A 130 16.31 1.50 14.58
C ALA A 130 15.65 0.21 15.08
N THR A 131 14.76 0.33 16.07
CA THR A 131 13.97 -0.78 16.63
C THR A 131 12.49 -0.42 16.62
N GLY A 132 11.60 -1.42 16.72
CA GLY A 132 10.15 -1.18 16.68
C GLY A 132 9.58 -1.11 15.25
N TYR A 133 10.40 -1.41 14.24
CA TYR A 133 9.99 -1.44 12.84
C TYR A 133 9.79 -2.85 12.29
N GLU A 134 9.67 -3.84 13.18
CA GLU A 134 9.40 -5.23 12.80
C GLU A 134 7.99 -5.35 12.20
N TYR A 135 7.84 -6.25 11.24
CA TYR A 135 6.55 -6.59 10.64
C TYR A 135 6.56 -8.09 10.28
N ALA A 136 5.36 -8.68 10.22
CA ALA A 136 5.21 -10.04 9.71
C ALA A 136 5.20 -10.02 8.18
N THR A 137 6.00 -10.88 7.56
CA THR A 137 5.94 -11.09 6.11
C THR A 137 4.53 -11.54 5.72
N PRO A 138 3.82 -10.79 4.85
CA PRO A 138 2.47 -11.15 4.47
C PRO A 138 2.46 -12.35 3.52
N THR A 139 1.29 -12.99 3.40
CA THR A 139 1.06 -13.99 2.35
C THR A 139 1.04 -13.32 0.97
N GLN A 140 1.41 -14.08 -0.06
CA GLN A 140 1.36 -13.62 -1.45
C GLN A 140 -0.03 -13.06 -1.80
N TYR A 141 -0.06 -11.80 -2.26
CA TYR A 141 -1.31 -11.09 -2.56
C TYR A 141 -1.86 -11.38 -3.95
N ALA A 142 -0.96 -11.49 -4.93
CA ALA A 142 -1.31 -11.67 -6.34
C ALA A 142 -0.76 -13.00 -6.87
N THR A 143 -1.53 -13.68 -7.70
CA THR A 143 -1.14 -14.99 -8.28
C THR A 143 -0.75 -14.83 -9.74
N GLY A 144 0.23 -15.61 -10.20
CA GLY A 144 0.58 -15.67 -11.62
C GLY A 144 -0.60 -16.19 -12.47
N SER A 145 -0.79 -15.60 -13.65
CA SER A 145 -1.80 -16.02 -14.65
C SER A 145 -1.13 -16.31 -15.99
N THR A 146 -1.51 -17.39 -16.66
CA THR A 146 -0.96 -17.77 -17.97
C THR A 146 -1.66 -17.11 -19.15
N ASP A 147 -2.84 -16.50 -18.96
CA ASP A 147 -3.74 -16.17 -20.07
C ASP A 147 -4.44 -14.81 -19.92
N CYS A 148 -3.71 -13.72 -20.18
CA CYS A 148 -4.33 -12.40 -20.38
C CYS A 148 -3.83 -11.79 -21.70
N SER A 149 -4.04 -12.47 -22.83
CA SER A 149 -3.73 -11.91 -24.15
C SER A 149 -5.02 -11.43 -24.84
N GLY A 150 -5.38 -10.15 -24.68
CA GLY A 150 -6.50 -9.51 -25.38
C GLY A 150 -6.04 -8.35 -26.27
N PRO A 151 -6.55 -8.20 -27.52
CA PRO A 151 -6.17 -7.11 -28.40
C PRO A 151 -6.93 -5.81 -28.03
N GLY A 152 -6.24 -4.77 -27.59
CA GLY A 152 -6.83 -3.44 -27.40
C GLY A 152 -5.99 -2.50 -26.55
N ASP A 153 -5.80 -1.27 -27.03
CA ASP A 153 -4.76 -0.33 -26.61
C ASP A 153 -5.15 0.60 -25.44
N HIS A 154 -5.82 0.07 -24.41
CA HIS A 154 -6.09 0.79 -23.17
C HIS A 154 -5.94 -0.15 -21.95
N ASP A 155 -5.20 0.31 -20.94
CA ASP A 155 -4.96 -0.33 -19.63
C ASP A 155 -6.24 -0.37 -18.78
N ASP A 156 -7.32 -0.94 -19.33
CA ASP A 156 -8.55 -1.17 -18.58
C ASP A 156 -8.35 -2.36 -17.65
N TYR A 157 -8.71 -2.17 -16.38
CA TYR A 157 -8.95 -3.25 -15.43
C TYR A 157 -10.15 -4.05 -15.92
N VAL A 158 -10.02 -5.37 -15.96
CA VAL A 158 -11.14 -6.26 -16.26
C VAL A 158 -11.44 -7.06 -15.00
N VAL A 159 -12.69 -7.01 -14.54
CA VAL A 159 -13.20 -8.02 -13.60
C VAL A 159 -13.42 -9.26 -14.44
N VAL A 160 -12.52 -10.23 -14.30
CA VAL A 160 -12.59 -11.47 -15.05
C VAL A 160 -13.21 -12.52 -14.13
N PRO A 161 -14.39 -13.04 -14.46
CA PRO A 161 -14.79 -14.32 -13.93
C PRO A 161 -13.75 -15.34 -14.42
N ARG A 162 -12.96 -15.88 -13.50
CA ARG A 162 -12.17 -17.11 -13.57
C ARG A 162 -13.10 -18.29 -13.90
N LEU A 163 -13.79 -18.22 -15.04
CA LEU A 163 -14.41 -19.36 -15.67
C LEU A 163 -13.31 -20.41 -15.75
N HIS A 164 -13.58 -21.59 -15.16
CA HIS A 164 -12.71 -22.74 -15.26
C HIS A 164 -12.42 -22.96 -16.75
N LEU A 165 -11.25 -22.53 -17.23
CA LEU A 165 -10.73 -22.97 -18.50
C LEU A 165 -10.32 -24.43 -18.26
N PRO A 166 -10.97 -25.40 -18.93
CA PRO A 166 -10.50 -26.77 -18.87
C PRO A 166 -9.08 -26.77 -19.44
N LEU A 167 -8.16 -27.34 -18.67
CA LEU A 167 -6.87 -27.78 -19.20
C LEU A 167 -7.17 -28.84 -20.27
N GLU A 168 -7.08 -28.47 -21.54
CA GLU A 168 -6.84 -29.39 -22.66
C GLU A 168 -5.45 -29.13 -23.24
#